data_AF-A0A059X0H8-F1
#
_entry.id   AF-A0A059X0H8-F1
#
_cell.length_a   1.000
_cell.length_b   1.000
_cell.length_c   1.000
_cell.angle_alpha   90.00
_cell.angle_beta   90.00
_cell.angle_gamma   90.00
#
_symmetry.space_group_name_H-M   'P 1'
#
loop_
_entity.id
_entity.type
_entity.pdbx_description
1 polymer ?
#
loop_
_entity_poly.entity_id
_entity_poly.type
_entity_poly.pdbx_seq_one_letter_code
_entity_poly.pdbx_strand_id
1 'polypeptide(L)'
;RSITMPDLSLLLPLRGLRSLDLKLGGTRDLGLLPRVGELWYLELWLIRGLTDVSAVGRIASLRSLFLQALRQVDNLPDLRQATSLRRVRLETMKGLRDLRPLATAPALEGVELIDMRHLQPQDLAPLAGLPHLKAVTAGLGSRRKNDAAAALLGLPPVRESYDWAAESA
;
A
#
# COMPACT_ATOMS: atom_id res chain seq x y z
N ARG A 1 8.14 3.37 23.51
CA ARG A 1 8.67 4.57 22.80
C ARG A 1 9.19 4.09 21.45
N SER A 2 8.91 4.80 20.35
CA SER A 2 9.55 4.52 19.06
C SER A 2 11.04 4.81 19.13
N ILE A 3 11.86 4.01 18.46
CA ILE A 3 13.28 4.34 18.23
C ILE A 3 13.32 5.08 16.89
N THR A 4 13.75 6.34 16.91
CA THR A 4 14.02 7.08 15.68
C THR A 4 15.36 6.62 15.13
N MET A 5 15.38 6.11 13.91
CA MET A 5 16.58 5.77 13.16
C MET A 5 16.79 6.84 12.06
N PRO A 6 18.04 7.28 11.84
CA PRO A 6 18.35 8.22 10.75
C PRO A 6 18.01 7.62 9.38
N ASP A 7 18.27 6.33 9.18
CA ASP A 7 17.98 5.57 7.97
C ASP A 7 17.73 4.07 8.29
N LEU A 8 17.65 3.22 7.27
CA LEU A 8 17.47 1.77 7.39
C LEU A 8 18.78 0.96 7.25
N SER A 9 19.95 1.58 7.38
CA SER A 9 21.25 0.92 7.18
C SER A 9 21.46 -0.30 8.08
N LEU A 10 20.92 -0.26 9.30
CA LEU A 10 20.96 -1.37 10.26
C LEU A 10 20.25 -2.65 9.77
N LEU A 11 19.36 -2.54 8.78
CA LEU A 11 18.65 -3.69 8.22
C LEU A 11 19.40 -4.34 7.05
N LEU A 12 20.43 -3.70 6.49
CA LEU A 12 21.19 -4.21 5.33
C LEU A 12 21.81 -5.61 5.54
N PRO A 13 22.30 -5.98 6.74
CA PRO A 13 22.81 -7.33 6.98
C PRO A 13 21.73 -8.43 6.98
N LEU A 14 20.45 -8.06 7.13
CA LEU A 14 19.34 -9.01 7.26
C LEU A 14 18.88 -9.53 5.89
N ARG A 15 19.73 -10.34 5.24
CA ARG A 15 19.49 -10.85 3.88
C ARG A 15 18.23 -11.70 3.73
N GLY A 16 17.76 -12.33 4.81
CA GLY A 16 16.53 -13.12 4.84
C GLY A 16 15.29 -12.34 5.30
N LEU A 17 15.36 -11.02 5.46
CA LEU A 17 14.20 -10.24 5.91
C LEU A 17 13.12 -10.22 4.82
N ARG A 18 11.95 -10.80 5.13
CA ARG A 18 10.79 -10.88 4.22
C ARG A 18 9.63 -9.99 4.63
N SER A 19 9.52 -9.68 5.92
CA SER A 19 8.44 -8.87 6.48
C SER A 19 9.06 -7.71 7.25
N LEU A 20 8.63 -6.49 6.95
CA LEU A 20 9.10 -5.30 7.64
C LEU A 20 7.94 -4.38 8.00
N ASP A 21 7.87 -4.04 9.28
CA ASP A 21 6.90 -3.11 9.82
C ASP A 21 7.61 -1.88 10.38
N LEU A 22 7.30 -0.70 9.84
CA LEU A 22 7.81 0.58 10.34
C LEU A 22 6.64 1.38 10.93
N LYS A 23 6.65 1.51 12.27
CA LYS A 23 5.54 2.08 13.05
C LYS A 23 6.00 3.30 13.86
N LEU A 24 5.09 4.24 14.12
CA LEU A 24 5.22 5.31 15.14
C LEU A 24 6.42 6.28 15.02
N GLY A 25 7.06 6.37 13.85
CA GLY A 25 8.18 7.29 13.61
C GLY A 25 9.57 6.65 13.53
N GLY A 26 9.64 5.37 13.13
CA GLY A 26 10.91 4.64 12.93
C GLY A 26 11.93 5.40 12.07
N THR A 27 11.62 5.73 10.82
CA THR A 27 12.44 6.61 9.96
C THR A 27 11.58 7.27 8.89
N ARG A 28 12.07 8.36 8.29
CA ARG A 28 11.48 8.98 7.09
C ARG A 28 12.28 8.67 5.82
N ASP A 29 13.51 8.19 5.96
CA ASP A 29 14.33 7.80 4.83
C ASP A 29 14.12 6.32 4.52
N LEU A 30 13.31 6.08 3.48
CA LEU A 30 12.99 4.75 2.98
C LEU A 30 13.91 4.32 1.82
N GLY A 31 14.89 5.15 1.43
CA GLY A 31 15.68 4.99 0.21
C GLY A 31 16.44 3.68 0.11
N LEU A 32 16.72 3.04 1.25
CA LEU A 32 17.41 1.76 1.36
C LEU A 32 16.48 0.53 1.31
N LEU A 33 15.15 0.68 1.40
CA LEU A 33 14.21 -0.45 1.38
C LEU A 33 14.46 -1.45 0.22
N PRO A 34 14.75 -1.02 -1.03
CA PRO A 34 14.98 -1.95 -2.14
C PRO A 34 16.24 -2.82 -1.98
N ARG A 35 17.10 -2.51 -0.99
CA ARG A 35 18.36 -3.22 -0.72
C ARG A 35 18.28 -4.10 0.52
N VAL A 36 17.19 -4.03 1.28
CA VAL A 36 17.00 -4.76 2.53
C VAL A 36 16.28 -6.07 2.23
N GLY A 37 16.94 -7.19 2.53
CA GLY A 37 16.36 -8.52 2.42
C GLY A 37 15.72 -8.85 1.07
N GLU A 38 14.70 -9.70 1.12
CA GLU A 38 13.80 -10.04 0.03
C GLU A 38 12.37 -9.75 0.50
N LEU A 39 12.04 -8.47 0.68
CA LEU A 39 10.78 -8.07 1.29
C LEU A 39 9.59 -8.53 0.45
N TRP A 40 8.74 -9.36 1.04
CA TRP A 40 7.45 -9.79 0.52
C TRP A 40 6.30 -8.97 1.14
N TYR A 41 6.48 -8.50 2.37
CA TYR A 41 5.52 -7.65 3.08
C TYR A 41 6.18 -6.37 3.60
N LEU A 42 5.47 -5.25 3.46
CA LEU A 42 5.85 -3.96 4.02
C LEU A 42 4.64 -3.27 4.64
N GLU A 43 4.73 -2.93 5.92
CA GLU A 43 3.79 -2.06 6.62
C GLU A 43 4.44 -0.74 7.00
N LEU A 44 3.79 0.38 6.66
CA LEU A 44 4.15 1.70 7.12
C LEU A 44 2.98 2.32 7.88
N TRP A 45 3.12 2.50 9.19
CA TRP A 45 2.05 3.01 10.05
C TRP A 45 2.47 4.21 10.90
N LEU A 46 1.70 5.29 10.80
CA LEU A 46 1.80 6.47 11.67
C LEU A 46 3.22 7.06 11.76
N ILE A 47 3.95 7.06 10.64
CA ILE A 47 5.27 7.69 10.55
C ILE A 47 5.08 9.21 10.34
N ARG A 48 5.21 9.97 11.42
CA ARG A 48 5.00 11.43 11.41
C ARG A 48 6.01 12.13 10.50
N GLY A 49 5.54 12.95 9.56
CA GLY A 49 6.42 13.69 8.66
C GLY A 49 6.83 12.91 7.40
N LEU A 50 6.37 11.68 7.21
CA LEU A 50 6.65 10.93 5.99
C LEU A 50 5.82 11.48 4.82
N THR A 51 6.51 11.85 3.75
CA THR A 51 5.92 12.38 2.50
C THR A 51 6.30 11.54 1.30
N ASP A 52 7.47 10.91 1.32
CA ASP A 52 8.03 10.16 0.21
C ASP A 52 7.99 8.65 0.49
N VAL A 53 7.26 7.92 -0.36
CA VAL A 53 7.20 6.45 -0.37
C VAL A 53 7.75 5.86 -1.68
N SER A 54 8.54 6.64 -2.43
CA SER A 54 9.07 6.29 -3.75
C SER A 54 9.87 4.99 -3.79
N ALA A 55 10.53 4.67 -2.68
CA ALA A 55 11.27 3.42 -2.52
C ALA A 55 10.40 2.18 -2.71
N VAL A 56 9.10 2.23 -2.36
CA VAL A 56 8.18 1.09 -2.48
C VAL A 56 8.08 0.58 -3.92
N GLY A 57 8.03 1.49 -4.90
CA GLY A 57 7.91 1.13 -6.31
C GLY A 57 9.12 0.36 -6.85
N ARG A 58 10.25 0.35 -6.14
CA ARG A 58 11.51 -0.30 -6.52
C ARG A 58 11.72 -1.67 -5.88
N ILE A 59 10.78 -2.16 -5.05
CA ILE A 59 10.89 -3.44 -4.35
C ILE A 59 10.25 -4.54 -5.20
N ALA A 60 11.02 -5.16 -6.10
CA ALA A 60 10.51 -6.15 -7.05
C ALA A 60 9.91 -7.42 -6.39
N SER A 61 10.40 -7.77 -5.20
CA SER A 61 9.92 -8.93 -4.42
C SER A 61 8.64 -8.66 -3.64
N LEU A 62 8.20 -7.39 -3.51
CA LEU A 62 7.09 -7.02 -2.64
C LEU A 62 5.80 -7.63 -3.16
N ARG A 63 5.07 -8.34 -2.29
CA ARG A 63 3.80 -9.01 -2.59
C ARG A 63 2.61 -8.29 -1.99
N SER A 64 2.80 -7.77 -0.79
CA SER A 64 1.76 -7.11 0.01
C SER A 64 2.29 -5.79 0.58
N LEU A 65 1.54 -4.72 0.33
CA LEU A 65 1.85 -3.37 0.83
C LEU A 65 0.70 -2.88 1.72
N PHE A 66 1.02 -2.47 2.94
CA PHE A 66 0.06 -1.82 3.83
C PHE A 66 0.55 -0.43 4.25
N LEU A 67 -0.19 0.60 3.85
CA LEU A 67 0.04 1.99 4.25
C LEU A 67 -1.09 2.49 5.13
N GLN A 68 -0.78 2.91 6.36
CA GLN A 68 -1.79 3.32 7.32
C GLN A 68 -1.45 4.66 8.00
N ALA A 69 -2.42 5.57 8.02
CA ALA A 69 -2.35 6.84 8.74
C ALA A 69 -1.16 7.73 8.36
N LEU A 70 -0.67 7.66 7.12
CA LEU A 70 0.40 8.51 6.59
C LEU A 70 -0.20 9.80 6.00
N ARG A 71 -0.54 10.74 6.89
CA ARG A 71 -1.34 11.94 6.54
C ARG A 71 -0.73 12.85 5.47
N GLN A 72 0.59 12.85 5.30
CA GLN A 72 1.31 13.75 4.38
C GLN A 72 1.78 13.04 3.10
N VAL A 73 1.53 11.75 2.97
CA VAL A 73 1.72 11.04 1.69
C VAL A 73 0.50 11.32 0.83
N ASP A 74 0.71 12.03 -0.27
CA ASP A 74 -0.33 12.47 -1.21
C ASP A 74 -0.25 11.82 -2.60
N ASN A 75 0.84 11.08 -2.85
CA ASN A 75 1.08 10.33 -4.07
C ASN A 75 1.63 8.93 -3.73
N LEU A 76 1.31 7.97 -4.60
CA LEU A 76 1.97 6.68 -4.67
C LEU A 76 2.99 6.71 -5.80
N PRO A 77 4.11 5.97 -5.69
CA PRO A 77 5.06 5.88 -6.79
C PRO A 77 4.51 5.03 -7.93
N ASP A 78 5.15 5.13 -9.09
CA ASP A 78 5.01 4.13 -10.13
C ASP A 78 5.41 2.74 -9.58
N LEU A 79 4.49 1.77 -9.69
CA LEU A 79 4.64 0.40 -9.21
C LEU A 79 5.02 -0.60 -10.31
N ARG A 80 5.39 -0.15 -11.52
CA ARG A 80 5.73 -1.05 -12.64
C ARG A 80 6.87 -2.02 -12.36
N GLN A 81 7.78 -1.65 -11.45
CA GLN A 81 8.92 -2.49 -11.05
C GLN A 81 8.59 -3.39 -9.85
N ALA A 82 7.47 -3.14 -9.13
CA ALA A 82 6.96 -4.01 -8.08
C ALA A 82 6.22 -5.20 -8.69
N THR A 83 6.93 -6.00 -9.49
CA THR A 83 6.36 -7.04 -10.36
C THR A 83 5.67 -8.17 -9.61
N SER A 84 6.01 -8.36 -8.33
CA SER A 84 5.38 -9.36 -7.47
C SER A 84 4.19 -8.82 -6.67
N LEU A 85 3.86 -7.53 -6.77
CA LEU A 85 2.88 -6.88 -5.91
C LEU A 85 1.47 -7.31 -6.30
N ARG A 86 0.81 -8.06 -5.41
CA ARG A 86 -0.53 -8.60 -5.60
C ARG A 86 -1.57 -7.89 -4.76
N ARG A 87 -1.19 -7.31 -3.63
CA ARG A 87 -2.14 -6.72 -2.68
C ARG A 87 -1.68 -5.38 -2.18
N VAL A 88 -2.60 -4.42 -2.16
CA VAL A 88 -2.38 -3.11 -1.58
C VAL A 88 -3.52 -2.77 -0.63
N ARG A 89 -3.18 -2.46 0.62
CA ARG A 89 -4.11 -1.89 1.59
C ARG A 89 -3.70 -0.46 1.91
N LEU A 90 -4.65 0.46 1.78
CA LEU A 90 -4.49 1.88 2.08
C LEU A 90 -5.53 2.25 3.12
N GLU A 91 -5.07 2.68 4.29
CA GLU A 91 -5.95 2.99 5.40
C GLU A 91 -5.70 4.40 5.95
N THR A 92 -6.77 5.21 6.01
CA THR A 92 -6.69 6.58 6.55
C THR A 92 -5.62 7.44 5.87
N MET A 93 -5.40 7.26 4.56
CA MET A 93 -4.43 8.01 3.74
C MET A 93 -5.02 9.35 3.29
N LYS A 94 -5.25 10.26 4.25
CA LYS A 94 -6.02 11.51 4.05
C LYS A 94 -5.46 12.47 3.00
N GLY A 95 -4.17 12.39 2.68
CA GLY A 95 -3.52 13.21 1.65
C GLY A 95 -3.65 12.63 0.23
N LEU A 96 -3.79 11.31 0.11
CA LEU A 96 -3.72 10.57 -1.15
C LEU A 96 -5.03 10.71 -1.92
N ARG A 97 -4.96 11.33 -3.10
CA ARG A 97 -6.14 11.56 -3.97
C ARG A 97 -6.09 10.76 -5.26
N ASP A 98 -4.90 10.45 -5.75
CA ASP A 98 -4.69 9.80 -7.03
C ASP A 98 -4.36 8.31 -6.84
N LEU A 99 -5.19 7.45 -7.43
CA LEU A 99 -5.01 5.99 -7.40
C LEU A 99 -4.44 5.43 -8.71
N ARG A 100 -4.17 6.27 -9.73
CA ARG A 100 -3.57 5.82 -11.00
C ARG A 100 -2.28 5.02 -10.85
N PRO A 101 -1.37 5.30 -9.89
CA PRO A 101 -0.17 4.50 -9.76
C PRO A 101 -0.43 3.03 -9.39
N LEU A 102 -1.58 2.69 -8.78
CA LEU A 102 -1.97 1.30 -8.54
C LEU A 102 -2.17 0.52 -9.85
N ALA A 103 -2.64 1.20 -10.91
CA ALA A 103 -2.83 0.60 -12.23
C ALA A 103 -1.52 0.23 -12.94
N THR A 104 -0.37 0.71 -12.44
CA THR A 104 0.93 0.35 -13.04
C THR A 104 1.54 -0.91 -12.44
N ALA A 105 0.99 -1.44 -11.35
CA ALA A 105 1.40 -2.72 -10.77
C ALA A 105 0.89 -3.90 -11.63
N PRO A 106 1.78 -4.67 -12.28
CA PRO A 106 1.38 -5.61 -13.33
C PRO A 106 0.66 -6.86 -12.82
N ALA A 107 0.81 -7.19 -11.53
CA ALA A 107 0.25 -8.39 -10.91
C ALA A 107 -0.80 -8.09 -9.83
N LEU A 108 -1.33 -6.86 -9.78
CA LEU A 108 -2.24 -6.43 -8.71
C LEU A 108 -3.58 -7.18 -8.78
N GLU A 109 -3.92 -7.86 -7.68
CA GLU A 109 -5.12 -8.69 -7.57
C GLU A 109 -6.16 -8.14 -6.58
N GLY A 110 -5.70 -7.45 -5.53
CA GLY A 110 -6.56 -6.97 -4.45
C GLY A 110 -6.20 -5.57 -3.99
N VAL A 111 -7.23 -4.72 -3.84
CA VAL A 111 -7.09 -3.39 -3.24
C VAL A 111 -8.09 -3.21 -2.11
N GLU A 112 -7.59 -2.84 -0.93
CA GLU A 112 -8.43 -2.46 0.21
C GLU A 112 -8.23 -0.98 0.53
N LEU A 113 -9.30 -0.20 0.37
CA LEU A 113 -9.35 1.20 0.77
C LEU A 113 -10.16 1.30 2.06
N ILE A 114 -9.50 1.62 3.17
CA ILE A 114 -10.15 1.68 4.48
C ILE A 114 -10.11 3.11 4.99
N ASP A 115 -11.26 3.62 5.44
CA ASP A 115 -11.38 4.99 5.95
C ASP A 115 -10.90 6.10 5.00
N MET A 116 -11.10 5.92 3.70
CA MET A 116 -10.72 6.87 2.63
C MET A 116 -11.85 7.86 2.33
N ARG A 117 -12.41 8.48 3.38
CA ARG A 117 -13.67 9.28 3.32
C ARG A 117 -13.64 10.45 2.34
N HIS A 118 -12.45 10.97 2.07
CA HIS A 118 -12.21 12.10 1.16
C HIS A 118 -12.35 11.73 -0.30
N LEU A 119 -12.17 10.45 -0.65
CA LEU A 119 -12.35 9.96 -2.02
C LEU A 119 -13.84 9.87 -2.38
N GLN A 120 -14.09 9.98 -3.67
CA GLN A 120 -15.37 9.76 -4.33
C GLN A 120 -15.30 8.46 -5.15
N PRO A 121 -16.45 7.86 -5.48
CA PRO A 121 -16.49 6.65 -6.31
C PRO A 121 -15.70 6.78 -7.63
N GLN A 122 -15.73 7.96 -8.26
CA GLN A 122 -15.02 8.22 -9.52
C GLN A 122 -13.49 8.21 -9.37
N ASP A 123 -12.95 8.45 -8.17
CA ASP A 123 -11.51 8.40 -7.94
C ASP A 123 -10.96 6.97 -8.07
N LEU A 124 -11.84 5.95 -8.05
CA LEU A 124 -11.51 4.55 -8.26
C LEU A 124 -11.56 4.14 -9.74
N ALA A 125 -11.94 5.03 -10.66
CA ALA A 125 -11.95 4.77 -12.10
C ALA A 125 -10.63 4.19 -12.65
N PRO A 126 -9.43 4.57 -12.17
CA PRO A 126 -8.18 3.94 -12.61
C PRO A 126 -8.06 2.44 -12.31
N LEU A 127 -8.87 1.91 -11.40
CA LEU A 127 -8.87 0.48 -11.05
C LEU A 127 -9.85 -0.33 -11.91
N ALA A 128 -10.74 0.32 -12.65
CA ALA A 128 -11.73 -0.34 -13.49
C ALA A 128 -11.03 -1.01 -14.70
N GLY A 129 -11.36 -2.29 -14.95
CA GLY A 129 -10.84 -3.02 -16.10
C GLY A 129 -9.38 -3.47 -16.00
N LEU A 130 -8.73 -3.36 -14.83
CA LEU A 130 -7.39 -3.91 -14.65
C LEU A 130 -7.42 -5.45 -14.79
N PRO A 131 -6.57 -6.05 -15.64
CA PRO A 131 -6.75 -7.42 -16.12
C PRO A 131 -6.60 -8.50 -15.05
N HIS A 132 -5.86 -8.20 -13.97
CA HIS A 132 -5.59 -9.14 -12.89
C HIS A 132 -6.31 -8.79 -11.59
N LEU A 133 -7.01 -7.65 -11.55
CA LEU A 133 -7.68 -7.19 -10.34
C LEU A 133 -8.96 -8.00 -10.11
N LYS A 134 -9.02 -8.70 -8.97
CA LYS A 134 -10.08 -9.65 -8.63
C LYS A 134 -11.05 -9.11 -7.58
N ALA A 135 -10.59 -8.23 -6.70
CA ALA A 135 -11.40 -7.73 -5.60
C ALA A 135 -10.98 -6.33 -5.17
N VAL A 136 -11.97 -5.50 -4.83
CA VAL A 136 -11.75 -4.17 -4.26
C VAL A 136 -12.72 -3.92 -3.12
N THR A 137 -12.19 -3.63 -1.93
CA THR A 137 -12.97 -3.13 -0.81
C THR A 137 -12.91 -1.61 -0.79
N ALA A 138 -14.05 -0.95 -1.00
CA ALA A 138 -14.16 0.50 -0.98
C ALA A 138 -14.74 0.99 0.36
N GLY A 139 -13.91 1.61 1.20
CA GLY A 139 -14.28 2.25 2.46
C GLY A 139 -14.25 3.77 2.35
N LEU A 140 -15.23 4.35 1.64
CA LEU A 140 -15.28 5.77 1.28
C LEU A 140 -16.13 6.61 2.25
N GLY A 141 -16.39 6.10 3.46
CA GLY A 141 -17.08 6.81 4.54
C GLY A 141 -18.61 6.79 4.51
N SER A 142 -19.25 6.16 3.52
CA SER A 142 -20.69 5.92 3.54
C SER A 142 -21.09 4.74 2.65
N ARG A 143 -22.16 4.03 3.01
CA ARG A 143 -22.72 2.92 2.20
C ARG A 143 -22.99 3.35 0.76
N ARG A 144 -23.65 4.49 0.55
CA ARG A 144 -23.95 5.03 -0.79
C ARG A 144 -22.71 5.17 -1.67
N LYS A 145 -21.62 5.73 -1.14
CA LYS A 145 -20.36 5.87 -1.90
C LYS A 145 -19.74 4.50 -2.18
N ASN A 146 -19.74 3.60 -1.19
CA ASN A 146 -19.16 2.27 -1.34
C ASN A 146 -19.90 1.45 -2.40
N ASP A 147 -21.24 1.49 -2.40
CA ASP A 147 -22.07 0.79 -3.38
C ASP A 147 -21.87 1.36 -4.80
N ALA A 148 -21.76 2.69 -4.94
CA ALA A 148 -21.45 3.33 -6.21
C ALA A 148 -20.05 2.96 -6.74
N ALA A 149 -19.06 2.84 -5.85
CA ALA A 149 -17.73 2.37 -6.23
C ALA A 149 -17.75 0.89 -6.65
N ALA A 150 -18.48 0.04 -5.93
CA ALA A 150 -18.65 -1.36 -6.29
C ALA A 150 -19.32 -1.52 -7.66
N ALA A 151 -20.37 -0.73 -7.94
CA ALA A 151 -21.03 -0.71 -9.24
C ALA A 151 -20.11 -0.23 -10.37
N LEU A 152 -19.28 0.79 -10.10
CA LEU A 152 -18.29 1.31 -11.07
C LEU A 152 -17.23 0.26 -11.43
N LEU A 153 -16.78 -0.52 -10.45
CA LEU A 153 -15.72 -1.51 -10.63
C LEU A 153 -16.22 -2.85 -11.16
N GLY A 154 -17.45 -3.24 -10.79
CA GLY A 154 -17.98 -4.57 -11.10
C GLY A 154 -17.24 -5.71 -10.38
N LEU A 155 -16.51 -5.41 -9.29
CA LEU A 155 -15.69 -6.35 -8.54
C LEU A 155 -16.26 -6.61 -7.13
N PRO A 156 -16.13 -7.84 -6.61
CA PRO A 156 -16.50 -8.14 -5.22
C PRO A 156 -15.55 -7.45 -4.22
N PRO A 157 -15.98 -7.27 -2.96
CA PRO A 157 -15.06 -6.88 -1.90
C PRO A 157 -14.05 -8.00 -1.60
N VAL A 158 -12.90 -7.63 -1.05
CA VAL A 158 -11.92 -8.59 -0.52
C VAL A 158 -12.59 -9.33 0.64
N ARG A 159 -12.69 -10.66 0.53
CA ARG A 159 -13.55 -11.50 1.41
C ARG A 159 -12.92 -11.90 2.74
N GLU A 160 -11.61 -11.79 2.88
CA GLU A 160 -10.88 -12.26 4.06
C GLU A 160 -10.14 -11.08 4.71
N SER A 161 -10.22 -10.96 6.05
CA SER A 161 -9.27 -10.14 6.81
C SER A 161 -7.91 -10.83 6.72
N TYR A 162 -7.19 -10.55 5.64
CA TYR A 162 -5.98 -11.26 5.30
C TYR A 162 -4.90 -10.95 6.33
N ASP A 163 -4.23 -11.98 6.84
CA ASP A 163 -2.95 -11.79 7.51
C ASP A 163 -1.91 -11.51 6.41
N TRP A 164 -1.75 -10.23 6.06
CA TRP A 164 -0.85 -9.81 4.99
C TRP A 164 0.61 -10.18 5.29
N ALA A 165 0.95 -10.44 6.56
CA ALA A 165 2.27 -10.91 6.97
C ALA A 165 2.43 -12.44 6.81
N ALA A 166 1.34 -13.22 6.79
CA ALA A 166 1.42 -14.68 6.63
C ALA A 166 1.92 -15.12 5.24
N GLU A 167 1.77 -14.29 4.20
CA GLU A 167 2.36 -14.55 2.87
C GLU A 167 3.89 -14.42 2.85
N SER A 168 4.51 -13.97 3.95
CA SER A 168 5.96 -13.83 4.14
C SER A 168 6.67 -15.10 4.61
N ALA A 169 5.92 -16.08 5.13
CA ALA A 169 6.44 -17.32 5.70
C ALA A 169 6.88 -18.30 4.59
#